data_AF-A0A2D7ZEW6-F1
#
_entry.id   AF-A0A2D7ZEW6-F1
#
_cell.length_a   1.000
_cell.length_b   1.000
_cell.length_c   1.000
_cell.angle_alpha   90.00
_cell.angle_beta   90.00
_cell.angle_gamma   90.00
#
_symmetry.space_group_name_H-M   'P 1'
#
loop_
_entity.id
_entity.type
_entity.pdbx_description
1 polymer ?
#
loop_
_entity_poly.entity_id
_entity_poly.type
_entity_poly.pdbx_seq_one_letter_code
_entity_poly.pdbx_strand_id
1 'polypeptide(L)'
;MALTRESVIEALKTIQGPKGQDIVTGGEVRALDVGEKDVRFVLEIDQALADEYSKIKDASEVALKKLGASEISIVLTAHASQKAPPDLKPNRKSEPKGPEKIPGVDRVLAVASGKGGVGKSTVSSNLACALAAQGRRVGLLDADVYGPSQPRMLGVSGRPSSPDGKTILPLRNHGVTMMSIGLMTNEDQAVVWRGPMLMGALQQMMMQVQWGALDVLIVDLPPGTGDVQMTLAQKTEVSGAIIVSTPQDVALIDARKGIDMFNQLNVPIHGMIENMSTHICPKCGHEEHVFGHGGVRKEAEKIGVPVLAEVPLHLDIRSASDGGVPIVVSDPGSPQANVFNALAKSMIEQGQA
;
A
#
# COMPACT_ATOMS: atom_id res chain seq x y z
N MET A 1 39.28 -15.31 -38.00
CA MET A 1 39.85 -14.38 -37.00
C MET A 1 39.05 -14.56 -35.72
N ALA A 2 39.68 -14.46 -34.55
CA ALA A 2 38.94 -14.47 -33.29
C ALA A 2 38.00 -13.26 -33.26
N LEU A 3 36.76 -13.48 -32.86
CA LEU A 3 35.77 -12.41 -32.73
C LEU A 3 36.20 -11.51 -31.55
N THR A 4 36.49 -10.24 -31.80
CA THR A 4 36.85 -9.29 -30.73
C THR A 4 35.72 -8.30 -30.47
N ARG A 5 35.63 -7.83 -29.23
CA ARG A 5 34.62 -6.83 -28.84
C ARG A 5 34.70 -5.57 -29.71
N GLU A 6 35.89 -5.14 -30.07
CA GLU A 6 36.12 -3.98 -30.93
C GLU A 6 35.59 -4.23 -32.35
N SER A 7 35.83 -5.41 -32.93
CA SER A 7 35.34 -5.75 -34.27
C SER A 7 33.80 -5.81 -34.33
N VAL A 8 33.17 -6.31 -33.26
CA VAL A 8 31.71 -6.36 -33.09
C VAL A 8 31.13 -4.94 -32.99
N ILE A 9 31.74 -4.08 -32.18
CA ILE A 9 31.32 -2.67 -32.05
C ILE A 9 31.41 -1.94 -33.38
N GLU A 10 32.51 -2.09 -34.12
CA GLU A 10 32.69 -1.43 -35.41
C GLU A 10 31.67 -1.90 -36.46
N ALA A 11 31.31 -3.18 -36.49
CA ALA A 11 30.25 -3.65 -37.37
C ALA A 11 28.87 -3.09 -36.97
N LEU A 12 28.55 -3.03 -35.67
CA LEU A 12 27.28 -2.49 -35.20
C LEU A 12 27.17 -0.97 -35.46
N LYS A 13 28.27 -0.22 -35.42
CA LYS A 13 28.30 1.21 -35.80
C LYS A 13 27.93 1.49 -37.26
N THR A 14 27.95 0.48 -38.14
CA THR A 14 27.51 0.66 -39.53
C THR A 14 25.99 0.70 -39.68
N ILE A 15 25.25 0.35 -38.62
CA ILE A 15 23.79 0.23 -38.62
C ILE A 15 23.19 1.50 -38.04
N GLN A 16 22.39 2.20 -38.86
CA GLN A 16 21.71 3.43 -38.47
C GLN A 16 20.46 3.11 -37.64
N GLY A 17 20.33 3.78 -36.49
CA GLY A 17 19.13 3.78 -35.67
C GLY A 17 18.07 4.78 -36.19
N PRO A 18 16.82 4.69 -35.70
CA PRO A 18 15.71 5.52 -36.17
C PRO A 18 15.89 7.02 -35.91
N LYS A 19 16.80 7.38 -34.99
CA LYS A 19 17.11 8.77 -34.60
C LYS A 19 18.24 9.40 -35.43
N GLY A 20 18.71 8.72 -36.49
CA GLY A 20 19.74 9.24 -37.39
C GLY A 20 21.17 9.18 -36.83
N GLN A 21 21.40 8.39 -35.78
CA GLN A 21 22.72 8.03 -35.25
C GLN A 21 22.87 6.51 -35.30
N ASP A 22 24.10 5.99 -35.31
CA ASP A 22 24.32 4.54 -35.27
C ASP A 22 23.88 3.94 -33.93
N ILE A 23 23.48 2.67 -33.94
CA ILE A 23 22.88 2.00 -32.77
C ILE A 23 23.83 1.82 -31.57
N VAL A 24 25.13 2.04 -31.75
CA VAL A 24 26.11 2.01 -30.65
C VAL A 24 26.25 3.40 -30.04
N THR A 25 26.46 4.43 -30.86
CA THR A 25 26.61 5.82 -30.41
C THR A 25 25.29 6.39 -29.88
N GLY A 26 24.16 5.99 -30.47
CA GLY A 26 22.81 6.35 -30.01
C GLY A 26 22.42 5.68 -28.69
N GLY A 27 23.24 4.74 -28.19
CA GLY A 27 23.07 4.10 -26.90
C GLY A 27 22.03 2.97 -26.87
N GLU A 28 21.54 2.52 -28.02
CA GLU A 28 20.55 1.44 -28.13
C GLU A 28 21.14 0.06 -27.80
N VAL A 29 22.44 -0.15 -28.00
CA VAL A 29 23.11 -1.42 -27.66
C VAL A 29 23.55 -1.43 -26.19
N ARG A 30 22.94 -2.31 -25.39
CA ARG A 30 23.22 -2.54 -23.96
C ARG A 30 23.73 -3.94 -23.69
N ALA A 31 24.45 -4.09 -22.58
CA ALA A 31 24.92 -5.39 -22.07
C ALA A 31 25.59 -6.26 -23.15
N LEU A 32 26.42 -5.63 -23.99
CA LEU A 32 27.16 -6.33 -25.03
C LEU A 32 28.21 -7.27 -24.42
N ASP A 33 27.99 -8.55 -24.62
CA ASP A 33 28.86 -9.65 -24.26
C ASP A 33 29.32 -10.37 -25.53
N VAL A 34 30.62 -10.64 -25.61
CA VAL A 34 31.28 -11.17 -26.81
C VAL A 34 32.21 -12.29 -26.37
N GLY A 35 31.84 -13.53 -26.69
CA GLY A 35 32.68 -14.71 -26.53
C GLY A 35 33.40 -15.08 -27.83
N GLU A 36 33.96 -16.29 -27.89
CA GLU A 36 34.81 -16.69 -29.03
C GLU A 36 34.03 -16.80 -30.35
N LYS A 37 32.75 -17.17 -30.28
CA LYS A 37 31.84 -17.32 -31.43
C LYS A 37 30.40 -16.86 -31.16
N ASP A 38 30.13 -16.41 -29.96
CA ASP A 38 28.82 -15.98 -29.49
C ASP A 38 28.79 -14.48 -29.21
N VAL A 39 27.70 -13.83 -29.64
CA VAL A 39 27.44 -12.42 -29.38
C VAL A 39 26.07 -12.27 -28.77
N ARG A 40 26.01 -11.62 -27.60
CA ARG A 40 24.77 -11.35 -26.90
C ARG A 40 24.70 -9.89 -26.53
N PHE A 41 23.58 -9.26 -26.85
CA PHE A 41 23.32 -7.92 -26.39
C PHE A 41 21.83 -7.63 -26.37
N VAL A 42 21.50 -6.61 -25.61
CA VAL A 42 20.15 -6.08 -25.51
C VAL A 42 20.07 -4.88 -26.42
N LEU A 43 19.03 -4.83 -27.24
CA LEU A 43 18.73 -3.67 -28.06
C LEU A 43 17.54 -2.94 -27.42
N GLU A 44 17.81 -1.77 -26.84
CA GLU A 44 16.81 -0.90 -26.21
C GLU A 44 15.98 -0.21 -27.30
N ILE A 45 14.66 -0.45 -27.29
CA ILE A 45 13.75 0.07 -28.32
C ILE A 45 12.71 1.03 -27.75
N ASP A 46 12.29 1.97 -28.58
CA ASP A 46 10.98 2.63 -28.42
C ASP A 46 9.89 1.69 -28.94
N GLN A 47 8.91 1.36 -28.10
CA GLN A 47 7.81 0.47 -28.45
C GLN A 47 7.00 1.01 -29.65
N ALA A 48 6.94 2.33 -29.85
CA ALA A 48 6.25 2.94 -30.99
C ALA A 48 6.94 2.64 -32.34
N LEU A 49 8.21 2.23 -32.32
CA LEU A 49 9.03 1.94 -33.50
C LEU A 49 9.44 0.45 -33.58
N ALA A 50 8.69 -0.44 -32.93
CA ALA A 50 9.04 -1.86 -32.81
C ALA A 50 9.31 -2.54 -34.18
N ASP A 51 8.53 -2.21 -35.21
CA ASP A 51 8.71 -2.77 -36.56
C ASP A 51 10.02 -2.30 -37.23
N GLU A 52 10.47 -1.07 -36.95
CA GLU A 52 11.74 -0.54 -37.44
C GLU A 52 12.92 -1.20 -36.72
N TYR A 53 12.80 -1.38 -35.41
CA TYR A 53 13.82 -2.04 -34.60
C TYR A 53 13.94 -3.55 -34.88
N SER A 54 12.87 -4.21 -35.34
CA SER A 54 12.98 -5.58 -35.84
C SER A 54 13.89 -5.67 -37.08
N LYS A 55 13.81 -4.69 -37.99
CA LYS A 55 14.69 -4.64 -39.17
C LYS A 55 16.14 -4.37 -38.78
N ILE A 56 16.35 -3.53 -37.76
CA ILE A 56 17.68 -3.24 -37.19
C ILE A 56 18.28 -4.49 -36.53
N LYS A 57 17.46 -5.29 -35.83
CA LYS A 57 17.87 -6.58 -35.28
C LYS A 57 18.35 -7.50 -36.41
N ASP A 58 17.55 -7.67 -37.46
CA ASP A 58 17.89 -8.55 -38.58
C ASP A 58 19.18 -8.09 -39.28
N ALA A 59 19.34 -6.78 -39.49
CA ALA A 59 20.58 -6.20 -40.03
C ALA A 59 21.79 -6.46 -39.13
N SER A 60 21.61 -6.38 -37.81
CA SER A 60 22.66 -6.67 -36.82
C SER A 60 23.06 -8.13 -36.86
N GLU A 61 22.11 -9.06 -36.93
CA GLU A 61 22.43 -10.49 -37.05
C GLU A 61 23.21 -10.79 -38.34
N VAL A 62 22.84 -10.17 -39.46
CA VAL A 62 23.55 -10.34 -40.73
C VAL A 62 24.98 -9.80 -40.65
N ALA A 63 25.18 -8.61 -40.06
CA ALA A 63 26.49 -8.01 -39.88
C ALA A 63 27.41 -8.89 -39.00
N LEU A 64 26.87 -9.42 -37.90
CA LEU A 64 27.62 -10.26 -36.95
C LEU A 64 27.94 -11.65 -37.52
N LYS A 65 27.03 -12.24 -38.32
CA LYS A 65 27.31 -13.50 -39.04
C LYS A 65 28.48 -13.33 -40.04
N LYS A 66 28.56 -12.18 -40.73
CA LYS A 66 29.68 -11.88 -41.65
C LYS A 66 31.02 -11.75 -40.93
N LEU A 67 31.02 -11.36 -39.65
CA LEU A 67 32.21 -11.33 -38.81
C LEU A 67 32.62 -12.71 -38.25
N GLY A 68 31.76 -13.72 -38.38
CA GLY A 68 32.04 -15.09 -37.95
C GLY A 68 31.36 -15.52 -36.65
N ALA A 69 30.38 -14.77 -36.14
CA ALA A 69 29.56 -15.21 -35.01
C ALA A 69 28.59 -16.34 -35.43
N SER A 70 28.59 -17.46 -34.71
CA SER A 70 27.71 -18.61 -34.97
C SER A 70 26.47 -18.60 -34.08
N GLU A 71 26.55 -18.01 -32.89
CA GLU A 71 25.43 -17.87 -31.96
C GLU A 71 25.18 -16.39 -31.67
N ILE A 72 24.04 -15.88 -32.11
CA ILE A 72 23.68 -14.48 -31.92
C ILE A 72 22.36 -14.41 -31.17
N SER A 73 22.38 -13.77 -30.00
CA SER A 73 21.19 -13.55 -29.19
C SER A 73 20.98 -12.06 -29.01
N ILE A 74 20.06 -11.49 -29.78
CA ILE A 74 19.64 -10.09 -29.66
C ILE A 74 18.26 -10.06 -29.02
N VAL A 75 18.20 -9.54 -27.80
CA VAL A 75 16.94 -9.36 -27.08
C VAL A 75 16.46 -7.94 -27.30
N LEU A 76 15.31 -7.79 -27.96
CA LEU A 76 14.62 -6.51 -28.05
C LEU A 76 13.96 -6.25 -26.71
N THR A 77 14.49 -5.31 -25.95
CA THR A 77 13.82 -4.84 -24.74
C THR A 77 13.31 -3.46 -25.01
N ALA A 78 11.99 -3.34 -25.14
CA ALA A 78 11.39 -2.08 -24.80
C ALA A 78 11.54 -1.98 -23.29
N HIS A 79 12.41 -1.09 -22.82
CA HIS A 79 11.95 -0.33 -21.68
C HIS A 79 10.71 0.39 -22.24
N ALA A 80 9.51 -0.19 -22.01
CA ALA A 80 8.51 0.65 -21.38
C ALA A 80 9.34 1.27 -20.27
N SER A 81 9.78 2.53 -20.47
CA SER A 81 10.36 3.31 -19.40
C SER A 81 9.57 2.85 -18.21
N GLN A 82 10.23 2.16 -17.26
CA GLN A 82 9.58 1.89 -16.00
C GLN A 82 9.28 3.31 -15.58
N LYS A 83 8.07 3.76 -15.89
CA LYS A 83 7.67 5.11 -15.62
C LYS A 83 7.74 5.03 -14.12
N ALA A 84 8.74 5.73 -13.57
CA ALA A 84 8.73 6.02 -12.17
C ALA A 84 7.27 6.36 -11.85
N PRO A 85 6.69 5.77 -10.79
CA PRO A 85 5.29 6.00 -10.43
C PRO A 85 5.01 7.49 -10.65
N PRO A 86 3.95 7.83 -11.39
CA PRO A 86 3.79 9.11 -12.05
C PRO A 86 4.27 10.24 -11.15
N ASP A 87 5.22 11.02 -11.66
CA ASP A 87 5.86 12.14 -10.97
C ASP A 87 4.76 12.92 -10.23
N LEU A 88 4.88 13.08 -8.91
CA LEU A 88 3.87 13.64 -7.99
C LEU A 88 3.67 15.16 -8.20
N LYS A 89 3.81 15.63 -9.43
CA LYS A 89 3.55 17.00 -9.85
C LYS A 89 2.07 17.09 -10.21
N PRO A 90 1.30 17.95 -9.52
CA PRO A 90 -0.11 18.13 -9.82
C PRO A 90 -0.25 18.71 -11.22
N ASN A 91 -0.67 17.90 -12.20
CA ASN A 91 -1.01 18.39 -13.52
C ASN A 91 -2.54 18.53 -13.62
N ARG A 92 -2.97 19.76 -13.93
CA ARG A 92 -4.33 20.33 -13.96
C ARG A 92 -4.99 20.62 -12.60
N LYS A 93 -5.40 21.88 -12.43
CA LYS A 93 -6.46 22.28 -11.48
C LYS A 93 -7.75 21.59 -11.89
N SER A 94 -8.03 20.44 -11.30
CA SER A 94 -9.37 19.85 -11.28
C SER A 94 -10.29 20.81 -10.53
N GLU A 95 -11.40 21.20 -11.14
CA GLU A 95 -12.52 21.79 -10.40
C GLU A 95 -12.85 20.90 -9.20
N PRO A 96 -13.22 21.46 -8.03
CA PRO A 96 -13.48 20.68 -6.84
C PRO A 96 -14.76 19.87 -7.05
N LYS A 97 -14.61 18.67 -7.60
CA LYS A 97 -15.61 17.61 -7.47
C LYS A 97 -15.72 17.25 -6.00
N GLY A 98 -16.95 17.05 -5.53
CA GLY A 98 -17.22 16.55 -4.19
C GLY A 98 -16.64 15.14 -3.98
N PRO A 99 -16.86 14.56 -2.79
CA PRO A 99 -16.40 13.21 -2.49
C PRO A 99 -16.84 12.21 -3.57
N GLU A 100 -15.93 11.36 -4.03
CA GLU A 100 -16.20 10.34 -5.04
C GLU A 100 -16.21 8.94 -4.42
N LYS A 101 -16.92 8.00 -5.05
CA LYS A 101 -16.85 6.58 -4.67
C LYS A 101 -15.57 5.95 -5.19
N ILE A 102 -14.98 5.07 -4.37
CA ILE A 102 -13.89 4.21 -4.83
C ILE A 102 -14.45 3.11 -5.74
N PRO A 103 -13.92 2.91 -6.96
CA PRO A 103 -14.40 1.87 -7.86
C PRO A 103 -14.40 0.48 -7.22
N GLY A 104 -15.57 -0.17 -7.23
CA GLY A 104 -15.73 -1.55 -6.73
C GLY A 104 -15.80 -1.70 -5.21
N VAL A 105 -15.77 -0.60 -4.45
CA VAL A 105 -15.85 -0.63 -2.98
C VAL A 105 -17.22 -0.16 -2.51
N ASP A 106 -17.92 -0.99 -1.73
CA ASP A 106 -19.24 -0.66 -1.17
C ASP A 106 -19.14 0.31 0.01
N ARG A 107 -18.23 0.04 0.97
CA ARG A 107 -18.02 0.89 2.16
C ARG A 107 -16.58 1.28 2.37
N VAL A 108 -16.35 2.52 2.79
CA VAL A 108 -15.03 3.00 3.23
C VAL A 108 -15.09 3.30 4.72
N LEU A 109 -14.29 2.57 5.49
CA LEU A 109 -14.21 2.68 6.94
C LEU A 109 -12.87 3.31 7.34
N ALA A 110 -12.91 4.54 7.85
CA ALA A 110 -11.73 5.21 8.36
C ALA A 110 -11.40 4.72 9.78
N VAL A 111 -10.16 4.33 10.05
CA VAL A 111 -9.67 4.05 11.41
C VAL A 111 -8.67 5.11 11.78
N ALA A 112 -9.01 5.93 12.78
CA ALA A 112 -8.23 7.07 13.20
C ALA A 112 -7.82 6.98 14.68
N SER A 113 -6.82 7.76 15.06
CA SER A 113 -6.44 7.95 16.46
C SER A 113 -5.97 9.38 16.71
N GLY A 114 -6.21 9.89 17.91
CA GLY A 114 -5.75 11.22 18.28
C GLY A 114 -4.23 11.33 18.38
N LYS A 115 -3.57 10.25 18.81
CA LYS A 115 -2.12 10.20 19.03
C LYS A 115 -1.49 8.93 18.44
N GLY A 116 -0.18 8.97 18.27
CA GLY A 116 0.63 7.80 17.92
C GLY A 116 0.72 6.80 19.09
N GLY A 117 0.94 5.52 18.77
CA GLY A 117 1.21 4.48 19.77
C GLY A 117 -0.02 3.90 20.50
N VAL A 118 -1.24 4.30 20.17
CA VAL A 118 -2.47 3.71 20.76
C VAL A 118 -2.83 2.32 20.19
N GLY A 119 -2.05 1.79 19.25
CA GLY A 119 -2.31 0.50 18.60
C GLY A 119 -3.41 0.50 17.52
N LYS A 120 -3.70 1.67 16.94
CA LYS A 120 -4.62 1.84 15.80
C LYS A 120 -4.39 0.81 14.68
N SER A 121 -3.16 0.66 14.20
CA SER A 121 -2.84 -0.25 13.11
C SER A 121 -3.03 -1.73 13.48
N THR A 122 -2.79 -2.10 14.74
CA THR A 122 -3.10 -3.43 15.28
C THR A 122 -4.60 -3.70 15.29
N VAL A 123 -5.40 -2.71 15.66
CA VAL A 123 -6.87 -2.81 15.59
C VAL A 123 -7.33 -2.96 14.14
N SER A 124 -6.81 -2.13 13.23
CA SER A 124 -7.14 -2.16 11.80
C SER A 124 -6.85 -3.52 11.15
N SER A 125 -5.67 -4.11 11.39
CA SER A 125 -5.29 -5.41 10.81
C SER A 125 -6.12 -6.57 11.36
N ASN A 126 -6.36 -6.61 12.68
CA ASN A 126 -7.17 -7.66 13.29
C ASN A 126 -8.66 -7.53 12.92
N LEU A 127 -9.19 -6.31 12.84
CA LEU A 127 -10.56 -6.08 12.35
C LEU A 127 -10.69 -6.53 10.89
N ALA A 128 -9.73 -6.20 10.02
CA ALA A 128 -9.74 -6.61 8.62
C ALA A 128 -9.77 -8.14 8.48
N CYS A 129 -8.90 -8.83 9.22
CA CYS A 129 -8.84 -10.30 9.19
C CYS A 129 -10.08 -10.94 9.81
N ALA A 130 -10.66 -10.36 10.87
CA ALA A 130 -11.89 -10.85 11.49
C ALA A 130 -13.10 -10.72 10.57
N LEU A 131 -13.22 -9.60 9.83
CA LEU A 131 -14.25 -9.41 8.81
C LEU A 131 -14.09 -10.40 7.65
N ALA A 132 -12.85 -10.62 7.19
CA ALA A 132 -12.55 -11.59 6.14
C ALA A 132 -12.89 -13.03 6.58
N ALA A 133 -12.57 -13.40 7.82
CA ALA A 133 -12.93 -14.69 8.40
C ALA A 133 -14.46 -14.91 8.49
N GLN A 134 -15.24 -13.83 8.54
CA GLN A 134 -16.71 -13.86 8.50
C GLN A 134 -17.30 -13.74 7.08
N GLY A 135 -16.46 -13.90 6.05
CA GLY A 135 -16.88 -13.97 4.66
C GLY A 135 -17.03 -12.63 3.96
N ARG A 136 -16.60 -11.52 4.56
CA ARG A 136 -16.55 -10.22 3.89
C ARG A 136 -15.36 -10.14 2.93
N ARG A 137 -15.54 -9.45 1.82
CA ARG A 137 -14.47 -9.07 0.89
C ARG A 137 -13.82 -7.80 1.40
N VAL A 138 -12.64 -7.92 2.01
CA VAL A 138 -12.01 -6.84 2.77
C VAL A 138 -10.79 -6.29 2.05
N GLY A 139 -10.71 -4.97 1.98
CA GLY A 139 -9.50 -4.21 1.67
C GLY A 139 -8.91 -3.57 2.92
N LEU A 140 -7.59 -3.45 2.98
CA LEU A 140 -6.87 -2.66 3.97
C LEU A 140 -5.90 -1.71 3.26
N LEU A 141 -6.13 -0.41 3.43
CA LEU A 141 -5.27 0.65 2.95
C LEU A 141 -4.49 1.26 4.11
N ASP A 142 -3.16 1.15 4.06
CA ASP A 142 -2.27 1.81 5.00
C ASP A 142 -1.91 3.21 4.47
N ALA A 143 -2.52 4.22 5.10
CA ALA A 143 -2.30 5.63 4.79
C ALA A 143 -1.32 6.30 5.76
N ASP A 144 -0.74 5.56 6.73
CA ASP A 144 0.26 6.08 7.65
C ASP A 144 1.65 6.00 7.05
N VAL A 145 2.02 7.04 6.32
CA VAL A 145 3.29 7.12 5.59
C VAL A 145 4.49 7.30 6.49
N TYR A 146 4.28 7.84 7.69
CA TYR A 146 5.37 8.11 8.62
C TYR A 146 5.77 6.87 9.43
N GLY A 147 4.88 5.89 9.52
CA GLY A 147 5.13 4.61 10.19
C GLY A 147 4.31 3.48 9.58
N PRO A 148 4.53 3.14 8.30
CA PRO A 148 3.77 2.09 7.63
C PRO A 148 4.03 0.76 8.35
N SER A 149 2.96 0.16 8.86
CA SER A 149 3.05 -1.03 9.71
C SER A 149 2.22 -2.19 9.18
N GLN A 150 1.24 -1.92 8.31
CA GLN A 150 0.33 -2.94 7.83
C GLN A 150 0.97 -4.04 6.98
N PRO A 151 1.96 -3.75 6.10
CA PRO A 151 2.66 -4.82 5.40
C PRO A 151 3.31 -5.82 6.34
N ARG A 152 3.99 -5.33 7.38
CA ARG A 152 4.59 -6.18 8.40
C ARG A 152 3.53 -6.95 9.18
N MET A 153 2.47 -6.27 9.64
CA MET A 153 1.41 -6.89 10.45
C MET A 153 0.61 -7.97 9.72
N LEU A 154 0.51 -7.88 8.40
CA LEU A 154 -0.12 -8.90 7.56
C LEU A 154 0.88 -9.88 6.94
N GLY A 155 2.18 -9.78 7.25
CA GLY A 155 3.20 -10.67 6.68
C GLY A 155 3.30 -10.55 5.16
N VAL A 156 3.05 -9.36 4.62
CA VAL A 156 3.12 -9.06 3.19
C VAL A 156 4.44 -8.37 2.88
N SER A 157 5.11 -8.85 1.84
CA SER A 157 6.35 -8.28 1.33
C SER A 157 6.34 -8.20 -0.20
N GLY A 158 7.29 -7.46 -0.76
CA GLY A 158 7.40 -7.22 -2.20
C GLY A 158 6.72 -5.93 -2.64
N ARG A 159 6.88 -5.59 -3.92
CA ARG A 159 6.31 -4.36 -4.49
C ARG A 159 5.03 -4.64 -5.29
N PRO A 160 3.98 -3.84 -5.10
CA PRO A 160 2.85 -3.81 -6.01
C PRO A 160 3.32 -3.63 -7.45
N SER A 161 2.74 -4.39 -8.36
CA SER A 161 3.03 -4.25 -9.79
C SER A 161 2.00 -3.34 -10.45
N SER A 162 2.41 -2.65 -11.51
CA SER A 162 1.49 -1.90 -12.37
C SER A 162 1.80 -2.23 -13.82
N PRO A 163 1.24 -3.34 -14.37
CA PRO A 163 1.60 -3.83 -15.70
C PRO A 163 1.36 -2.82 -16.84
N ASP A 164 0.37 -1.95 -16.69
CA ASP A 164 -0.02 -0.92 -17.65
C ASP A 164 0.48 0.49 -17.28
N GLY A 165 1.21 0.61 -16.16
CA GLY A 165 1.66 1.89 -15.58
C GLY A 165 0.54 2.82 -15.12
N LYS A 166 -0.69 2.31 -14.99
CA LYS A 166 -1.89 3.07 -14.59
C LYS A 166 -2.63 2.40 -13.44
N THR A 167 -2.79 1.09 -13.50
CA THR A 167 -3.52 0.27 -12.55
C THR A 167 -2.53 -0.40 -11.62
N ILE A 168 -2.71 -0.22 -10.31
CA ILE A 168 -1.86 -0.83 -9.30
C ILE A 168 -2.51 -2.14 -8.84
N LEU A 169 -1.77 -3.25 -8.98
CA LEU A 169 -2.21 -4.55 -8.47
C LEU A 169 -1.84 -4.65 -6.97
N PRO A 170 -2.83 -4.70 -6.06
CA PRO A 170 -2.56 -4.79 -4.63
C PRO A 170 -2.05 -6.18 -4.26
N LEU A 171 -1.47 -6.28 -3.07
CA LEU A 171 -1.03 -7.55 -2.51
C LEU A 171 -2.16 -8.17 -1.68
N ARG A 172 -2.03 -9.45 -1.32
CA ARG A 172 -3.05 -10.17 -0.54
C ARG A 172 -2.41 -11.09 0.47
N ASN A 173 -2.96 -11.13 1.68
CA ASN A 173 -2.70 -12.18 2.65
C ASN A 173 -3.87 -12.29 3.63
N HIS A 174 -4.03 -13.44 4.30
CA HIS A 174 -5.06 -13.66 5.33
C HIS A 174 -6.49 -13.31 4.90
N GLY A 175 -6.82 -13.45 3.61
CA GLY A 175 -8.11 -13.08 3.04
C GLY A 175 -8.34 -11.57 2.85
N VAL A 176 -7.33 -10.74 3.12
CA VAL A 176 -7.38 -9.27 3.01
C VAL A 176 -6.59 -8.81 1.78
N THR A 177 -7.20 -7.95 0.97
CA THR A 177 -6.50 -7.22 -0.09
C THR A 177 -5.83 -5.99 0.51
N MET A 178 -4.52 -5.83 0.35
CA MET A 178 -3.76 -4.79 1.03
C MET A 178 -2.95 -3.92 0.07
N MET A 179 -2.98 -2.62 0.34
CA MET A 179 -2.09 -1.64 -0.26
C MET A 179 -1.51 -0.76 0.85
N SER A 180 -0.24 -0.39 0.73
CA SER A 180 0.42 0.55 1.63
C SER A 180 1.32 1.48 0.83
N ILE A 181 1.37 2.75 1.23
CA ILE A 181 2.35 3.70 0.69
C ILE A 181 3.78 3.21 0.95
N GLY A 182 4.02 2.54 2.07
CA GLY A 182 5.34 1.99 2.42
C GLY A 182 5.85 0.94 1.43
N LEU A 183 4.96 0.29 0.67
CA LEU A 183 5.35 -0.68 -0.36
C LEU A 183 5.79 -0.02 -1.69
N MET A 184 5.51 1.27 -1.87
CA MET A 184 5.88 2.02 -3.07
C MET A 184 7.26 2.68 -2.95
N THR A 185 7.84 2.70 -1.74
CA THR A 185 9.15 3.28 -1.47
C THR A 185 10.26 2.24 -1.54
N ASN A 186 11.43 2.64 -2.04
CA ASN A 186 12.65 1.82 -1.91
C ASN A 186 13.07 1.82 -0.43
N GLU A 187 13.27 0.66 0.18
CA GLU A 187 13.69 0.53 1.59
C GLU A 187 14.99 1.31 1.91
N ASP A 188 15.87 1.47 0.91
CA ASP A 188 17.16 2.16 1.05
C ASP A 188 17.08 3.68 0.85
N GLN A 189 15.90 4.25 0.56
CA GLN A 189 15.74 5.68 0.27
C GLN A 189 14.79 6.36 1.25
N ALA A 190 15.33 7.28 2.04
CA ALA A 190 14.53 8.21 2.83
C ALA A 190 13.77 9.16 1.89
N VAL A 191 12.49 8.89 1.65
CA VAL A 191 11.62 9.77 0.88
C VAL A 191 11.07 10.86 1.81
N VAL A 192 11.38 12.12 1.50
CA VAL A 192 10.78 13.27 2.19
C VAL A 192 9.39 13.51 1.60
N TRP A 193 8.36 13.10 2.34
CA TRP A 193 6.98 13.29 1.94
C TRP A 193 6.55 14.75 2.12
N ARG A 194 6.19 15.40 1.02
CA ARG A 194 5.54 16.71 1.03
C ARG A 194 4.02 16.54 1.00
N GLY A 195 3.26 17.45 1.60
CA GLY A 195 1.79 17.36 1.66
C GLY A 195 1.11 17.03 0.33
N PRO A 196 1.39 17.76 -0.77
CA PRO A 196 0.79 17.46 -2.08
C PRO A 196 1.15 16.08 -2.64
N MET A 197 2.36 15.59 -2.35
CA MET A 197 2.81 14.26 -2.74
C MET A 197 2.01 13.17 -2.03
N LEU A 198 1.81 13.36 -0.73
CA LEU A 198 1.03 12.45 0.10
C LEU A 198 -0.44 12.39 -0.34
N MET A 199 -1.05 13.54 -0.62
CA MET A 199 -2.42 13.62 -1.13
C MET A 199 -2.55 12.94 -2.51
N GLY A 200 -1.59 13.16 -3.40
CA GLY A 200 -1.56 12.53 -4.72
C GLY A 200 -1.43 11.00 -4.63
N ALA A 201 -0.53 10.51 -3.78
CA ALA A 201 -0.37 9.07 -3.53
C ALA A 201 -1.62 8.44 -2.93
N LEU A 202 -2.25 9.09 -1.93
CA LEU A 202 -3.52 8.64 -1.37
C LEU A 202 -4.61 8.55 -2.45
N GLN A 203 -4.75 9.58 -3.28
CA GLN A 203 -5.73 9.59 -4.36
C GLN A 203 -5.46 8.47 -5.38
N GLN A 204 -4.20 8.21 -5.72
CA GLN A 204 -3.84 7.08 -6.58
C GLN A 204 -4.21 5.74 -5.96
N MET A 205 -3.93 5.52 -4.68
CA MET A 205 -4.31 4.26 -4.03
C MET A 205 -5.82 4.07 -3.95
N MET A 206 -6.58 5.15 -3.81
CA MET A 206 -8.04 5.07 -3.81
C MET A 206 -8.58 4.79 -5.22
N MET A 207 -8.06 5.46 -6.26
CA MET A 207 -8.69 5.45 -7.58
C MET A 207 -8.05 4.53 -8.62
N GLN A 208 -6.78 4.15 -8.42
CA GLN A 208 -5.96 3.41 -9.39
C GLN A 208 -5.58 2.01 -8.91
N VAL A 209 -5.79 1.68 -7.64
CA VAL A 209 -5.61 0.30 -7.16
C VAL A 209 -6.78 -0.55 -7.62
N GLN A 210 -6.48 -1.73 -8.17
CA GLN A 210 -7.46 -2.73 -8.52
C GLN A 210 -7.93 -3.48 -7.26
N TRP A 211 -8.73 -2.81 -6.42
CA TRP A 211 -9.33 -3.38 -5.22
C TRP A 211 -10.23 -4.59 -5.53
N GLY A 212 -10.83 -4.61 -6.74
CA GLY A 212 -11.85 -5.57 -7.11
C GLY A 212 -13.18 -5.20 -6.49
N ALA A 213 -14.02 -6.20 -6.18
CA ALA A 213 -15.28 -5.98 -5.50
C ALA A 213 -15.11 -6.20 -3.99
N LEU A 214 -15.15 -5.12 -3.20
CA LEU A 214 -15.02 -5.14 -1.75
C LEU A 214 -16.34 -4.76 -1.07
N ASP A 215 -16.66 -5.46 0.02
CA ASP A 215 -17.75 -5.06 0.92
C ASP A 215 -17.31 -3.90 1.82
N VAL A 216 -16.02 -3.88 2.18
CA VAL A 216 -15.44 -2.83 3.02
C VAL A 216 -13.96 -2.63 2.70
N LEU A 217 -13.56 -1.37 2.57
CA LEU A 217 -12.17 -0.92 2.56
C LEU A 217 -11.89 -0.21 3.89
N ILE A 218 -11.02 -0.80 4.70
CA ILE A 218 -10.51 -0.18 5.93
C ILE A 218 -9.34 0.73 5.56
N VAL A 219 -9.38 1.99 5.97
CA VAL A 219 -8.28 2.95 5.78
C VAL A 219 -7.64 3.24 7.12
N ASP A 220 -6.43 2.73 7.31
CA ASP A 220 -5.61 2.98 8.50
C ASP A 220 -4.92 4.34 8.37
N LEU A 221 -5.47 5.36 9.02
CA LEU A 221 -5.02 6.74 8.90
C LEU A 221 -3.77 7.02 9.73
N PRO A 222 -2.95 8.05 9.43
CA PRO A 222 -1.92 8.48 10.37
C PRO A 222 -2.52 9.00 11.68
N PRO A 223 -1.73 9.09 12.77
CA PRO A 223 -2.21 9.69 14.01
C PRO A 223 -2.53 11.19 13.84
N GLY A 224 -3.43 11.70 14.68
CA GLY A 224 -3.81 13.11 14.74
C GLY A 224 -4.98 13.47 13.82
N THR A 225 -5.02 14.74 13.43
CA THR A 225 -6.08 15.39 12.62
C THR A 225 -5.48 16.13 11.44
N GLY A 226 -4.54 15.47 10.73
CA GLY A 226 -3.76 16.08 9.67
C GLY A 226 -4.43 16.07 8.30
N ASP A 227 -3.64 16.50 7.30
CA ASP A 227 -4.09 16.67 5.92
C ASP A 227 -4.57 15.36 5.28
N VAL A 228 -4.06 14.19 5.69
CA VAL A 228 -4.45 12.88 5.13
C VAL A 228 -5.90 12.56 5.44
N GLN A 229 -6.30 12.75 6.70
CA GLN A 229 -7.65 12.50 7.18
C GLN A 229 -8.63 13.45 6.51
N MET A 230 -8.28 14.74 6.42
CA MET A 230 -9.07 15.75 5.73
C MET A 230 -9.20 15.43 4.24
N THR A 231 -8.10 15.05 3.58
CA THR A 231 -8.10 14.71 2.15
C THR A 231 -8.98 13.49 1.89
N LEU A 232 -8.89 12.43 2.70
CA LEU A 232 -9.74 11.25 2.59
C LEU A 232 -11.22 11.66 2.62
N ALA A 233 -11.63 12.39 3.66
CA ALA A 233 -13.03 12.78 3.84
C ALA A 233 -13.54 13.79 2.80
N GLN A 234 -12.65 14.62 2.23
CA GLN A 234 -13.03 15.59 1.18
C GLN A 234 -13.08 14.97 -0.22
N LYS A 235 -12.26 13.94 -0.48
CA LYS A 235 -12.11 13.35 -1.82
C LYS A 235 -12.89 12.05 -1.99
N THR A 236 -13.27 11.41 -0.90
CA THR A 236 -13.87 10.08 -0.92
C THR A 236 -15.12 10.03 -0.06
N GLU A 237 -16.15 9.36 -0.54
CA GLU A 237 -17.33 9.03 0.28
C GLU A 237 -16.94 8.05 1.40
N VAL A 238 -16.69 8.58 2.60
CA VAL A 238 -16.39 7.77 3.79
C VAL A 238 -17.70 7.35 4.47
N SER A 239 -17.92 6.05 4.58
CA SER A 239 -19.14 5.47 5.15
C SER A 239 -19.21 5.65 6.68
N GLY A 240 -18.06 5.65 7.33
CA GLY A 240 -17.93 6.00 8.73
C GLY A 240 -16.51 5.92 9.25
N ALA A 241 -16.33 6.35 10.49
CA ALA A 241 -15.05 6.35 11.18
C ALA A 241 -15.11 5.61 12.52
N ILE A 242 -14.03 4.90 12.84
CA ILE A 242 -13.74 4.32 14.14
C ILE A 242 -12.58 5.08 14.77
N ILE A 243 -12.72 5.45 16.04
CA ILE A 243 -11.69 6.16 16.78
C ILE A 243 -11.05 5.23 17.79
N VAL A 244 -9.75 4.98 17.63
CA VAL A 244 -8.96 4.16 18.56
C VAL A 244 -8.26 5.08 19.57
N SER A 245 -8.41 4.77 20.86
CA SER A 245 -7.73 5.48 21.95
C SER A 245 -7.31 4.50 23.05
N THR A 246 -6.45 4.98 23.95
CA THR A 246 -6.21 4.33 25.25
C THR A 246 -7.01 5.04 26.35
N PRO A 247 -7.16 4.45 27.55
CA PRO A 247 -7.93 5.06 28.65
C PRO A 247 -7.34 6.36 29.23
N GLN A 248 -6.15 6.76 28.80
CA GLN A 248 -5.42 7.91 29.33
C GLN A 248 -6.04 9.24 28.90
N ASP A 249 -6.13 10.20 29.83
CA ASP A 249 -6.70 11.53 29.56
C ASP A 249 -6.06 12.24 28.36
N VAL A 250 -4.73 12.13 28.21
CA VAL A 250 -4.01 12.73 27.08
C VAL A 250 -4.46 12.13 25.74
N ALA A 251 -4.70 10.81 25.69
CA ALA A 251 -5.20 10.15 24.49
C ALA A 251 -6.62 10.62 24.13
N LEU A 252 -7.47 10.81 25.15
CA LEU A 252 -8.86 11.20 24.98
C LEU A 252 -9.01 12.63 24.43
N ILE A 253 -8.16 13.55 24.86
CA ILE A 253 -8.16 14.93 24.35
C ILE A 253 -7.94 14.94 22.83
N ASP A 254 -7.01 14.13 22.33
CA ASP A 254 -6.74 14.08 20.90
C ASP A 254 -7.80 13.26 20.14
N ALA A 255 -8.41 12.25 20.78
CA ALA A 255 -9.54 11.53 20.22
C ALA A 255 -10.74 12.47 19.95
N ARG A 256 -11.02 13.42 20.85
CA ARG A 256 -12.05 14.46 20.64
C ARG A 256 -11.79 15.28 19.38
N LYS A 257 -10.56 15.75 19.17
CA LYS A 257 -10.20 16.51 17.96
C LYS A 257 -10.46 15.68 16.70
N GLY A 258 -10.15 14.38 16.74
CA GLY A 258 -10.45 13.44 15.65
C GLY A 258 -11.94 13.38 15.32
N ILE A 259 -12.77 13.29 16.36
CA ILE A 259 -14.23 13.23 16.24
C ILE A 259 -14.78 14.55 15.69
N ASP A 260 -14.34 15.68 16.24
CA ASP A 260 -14.74 17.01 15.79
C ASP A 260 -14.42 17.22 14.30
N MET A 261 -13.23 16.80 13.86
CA MET A 261 -12.82 16.88 12.46
C MET A 261 -13.75 16.06 11.55
N PHE A 262 -14.06 14.81 11.89
CA PHE A 262 -14.97 13.99 11.08
C PHE A 262 -16.40 14.55 11.08
N ASN A 263 -16.89 15.06 12.22
CA ASN A 263 -18.19 15.72 12.31
C ASN A 263 -18.27 16.96 11.41
N GLN A 264 -17.23 17.80 11.40
CA GLN A 264 -17.14 18.97 10.50
C GLN A 264 -17.15 18.58 9.01
N LEU A 265 -16.66 17.39 8.70
CA LEU A 265 -16.61 16.84 7.35
C LEU A 265 -17.83 15.94 7.04
N ASN A 266 -18.83 15.90 7.92
CA ASN A 266 -20.05 15.09 7.81
C ASN A 266 -19.79 13.59 7.65
N VAL A 267 -18.70 13.08 8.23
CA VAL A 267 -18.39 11.64 8.27
C VAL A 267 -19.01 11.04 9.55
N PRO A 268 -19.88 10.02 9.44
CA PRO A 268 -20.47 9.37 10.60
C PRO A 268 -19.42 8.71 11.51
N ILE A 269 -19.53 8.89 12.82
CA ILE A 269 -18.72 8.13 13.78
C ILE A 269 -19.47 6.84 14.14
N HIS A 270 -18.91 5.68 13.77
CA HIS A 270 -19.48 4.38 14.16
C HIS A 270 -19.21 4.08 15.63
N GLY A 271 -18.09 4.55 16.19
CA GLY A 271 -17.84 4.49 17.62
C GLY A 271 -16.35 4.54 17.98
N MET A 272 -16.08 4.28 19.25
CA MET A 272 -14.73 4.27 19.82
C MET A 272 -14.29 2.87 20.22
N ILE A 273 -13.00 2.59 20.09
CA ILE A 273 -12.37 1.38 20.62
C ILE A 273 -11.37 1.80 21.70
N GLU A 274 -11.52 1.24 22.90
CA GLU A 274 -10.54 1.37 23.98
C GLU A 274 -9.50 0.27 23.85
N ASN A 275 -8.32 0.60 23.32
CA ASN A 275 -7.21 -0.34 23.24
C ASN A 275 -6.34 -0.27 24.49
N MET A 276 -5.66 -1.37 24.80
CA MET A 276 -4.85 -1.53 26.02
C MET A 276 -5.65 -1.22 27.30
N SER A 277 -6.92 -1.66 27.34
CA SER A 277 -7.87 -1.36 28.42
C SER A 277 -7.52 -2.04 29.75
N THR A 278 -7.01 -3.27 29.67
CA THR A 278 -6.69 -4.12 30.83
C THR A 278 -5.43 -4.93 30.54
N HIS A 279 -4.65 -5.25 31.57
CA HIS A 279 -3.59 -6.24 31.50
C HIS A 279 -3.90 -7.36 32.50
N ILE A 280 -3.87 -8.60 32.03
CA ILE A 280 -4.03 -9.78 32.90
C ILE A 280 -2.66 -10.42 33.04
N CYS A 281 -2.13 -10.44 34.27
CA CYS A 281 -0.84 -11.04 34.56
C CYS A 281 -0.87 -12.54 34.22
N PRO A 282 -0.01 -13.03 33.30
CA PRO A 282 -0.04 -14.43 32.86
C PRO A 282 0.41 -15.41 33.96
N LYS A 283 1.03 -14.91 35.05
CA LYS A 283 1.50 -15.75 36.16
C LYS A 283 0.46 -15.98 37.25
N CYS A 284 -0.38 -14.98 37.54
CA CYS A 284 -1.31 -15.02 38.68
C CYS A 284 -2.76 -14.69 38.33
N GLY A 285 -3.05 -14.28 37.09
CA GLY A 285 -4.39 -13.89 36.65
C GLY A 285 -4.89 -12.55 37.21
N HIS A 286 -4.03 -11.79 37.90
CA HIS A 286 -4.40 -10.45 38.38
C HIS A 286 -4.66 -9.52 37.21
N GLU A 287 -5.82 -8.87 37.22
CA GLU A 287 -6.20 -7.84 36.28
C GLU A 287 -5.78 -6.47 36.81
N GLU A 288 -5.03 -5.72 36.00
CA GLU A 288 -4.61 -4.36 36.30
C GLU A 288 -4.90 -3.41 35.13
N HIS A 289 -5.22 -2.16 35.46
CA HIS A 289 -5.53 -1.12 34.49
C HIS A 289 -4.33 -0.17 34.32
N VAL A 290 -3.27 -0.67 33.67
CA VAL A 290 -1.96 0.03 33.53
C VAL A 290 -2.11 1.46 32.99
N PHE A 291 -3.11 1.69 32.13
CA PHE A 291 -3.35 2.97 31.47
C PHE A 291 -4.57 3.73 32.00
N GLY A 292 -5.16 3.28 33.11
CA GLY A 292 -6.45 3.75 33.62
C GLY A 292 -7.62 2.88 33.09
N HIS A 293 -8.83 3.19 33.56
CA HIS A 293 -10.02 2.40 33.24
C HIS A 293 -11.23 3.29 32.93
N GLY A 294 -11.98 2.93 31.89
CA GLY A 294 -13.25 3.56 31.53
C GLY A 294 -13.13 5.00 31.02
N GLY A 295 -11.92 5.40 30.60
CA GLY A 295 -11.67 6.73 30.05
C GLY A 295 -12.41 6.94 28.74
N VAL A 296 -12.31 5.97 27.83
CA VAL A 296 -13.02 6.01 26.54
C VAL A 296 -14.51 5.88 26.74
N ARG A 297 -14.98 5.02 27.65
CA ARG A 297 -16.42 4.88 27.93
C ARG A 297 -17.06 6.18 28.40
N LYS A 298 -16.46 6.83 29.41
CA LYS A 298 -16.92 8.13 29.91
C LYS A 298 -16.88 9.20 28.82
N GLU A 299 -15.90 9.14 27.94
CA GLU A 299 -15.78 10.09 26.85
C GLU A 299 -16.85 9.86 25.78
N ALA A 300 -17.01 8.62 25.35
CA ALA A 300 -17.98 8.18 24.37
C ALA A 300 -19.42 8.55 24.80
N GLU A 301 -19.75 8.38 26.08
CA GLU A 301 -21.03 8.82 26.67
C GLU A 301 -21.25 10.34 26.56
N LYS A 302 -20.22 11.16 26.80
CA LYS A 302 -20.34 12.64 26.74
C LYS A 302 -20.60 13.14 25.33
N ILE A 303 -20.00 12.49 24.34
CA ILE A 303 -20.09 12.90 22.93
C ILE A 303 -21.18 12.14 22.16
N GLY A 304 -21.87 11.20 22.81
CA GLY A 304 -22.98 10.46 22.23
C GLY A 304 -22.57 9.43 21.17
N VAL A 305 -21.38 8.84 21.28
CA VAL A 305 -20.92 7.75 20.38
C VAL A 305 -20.80 6.44 21.16
N PRO A 306 -21.00 5.27 20.54
CA PRO A 306 -20.90 4.00 21.26
C PRO A 306 -19.43 3.58 21.45
N VAL A 307 -19.17 2.80 22.51
CA VAL A 307 -17.95 2.01 22.63
C VAL A 307 -18.15 0.69 21.91
N LEU A 308 -17.32 0.41 20.91
CA LEU A 308 -17.42 -0.76 20.04
C LEU A 308 -16.73 -1.99 20.63
N ALA A 309 -15.57 -1.77 21.26
CA ALA A 309 -14.78 -2.82 21.87
C ALA A 309 -13.79 -2.27 22.90
N GLU A 310 -13.41 -3.12 23.85
CA GLU A 310 -12.31 -2.93 24.78
C GLU A 310 -11.29 -4.04 24.52
N VAL A 311 -10.08 -3.68 24.08
CA VAL A 311 -9.03 -4.62 23.68
C VAL A 311 -7.95 -4.67 24.78
N PRO A 312 -7.65 -5.86 25.34
CA PRO A 312 -6.66 -5.97 26.40
C PRO A 312 -5.23 -5.75 25.90
N LEU A 313 -4.36 -5.26 26.78
CA LEU A 313 -2.91 -5.25 26.60
C LEU A 313 -2.38 -6.67 26.82
N HIS A 314 -2.21 -7.42 25.73
CA HIS A 314 -1.76 -8.81 25.78
C HIS A 314 -0.52 -9.06 24.90
N LEU A 315 0.40 -9.87 25.41
CA LEU A 315 1.64 -10.22 24.70
C LEU A 315 1.35 -10.89 23.36
N ASP A 316 0.37 -11.79 23.32
CA ASP A 316 0.06 -12.55 22.11
C ASP A 316 -0.45 -11.66 20.98
N ILE A 317 -1.21 -10.60 21.27
CA ILE A 317 -1.65 -9.61 20.28
C ILE A 317 -0.43 -8.93 19.65
N ARG A 318 0.52 -8.50 20.49
CA ARG A 318 1.77 -7.85 20.06
C ARG A 318 2.66 -8.80 19.27
N SER A 319 2.87 -10.02 19.76
CA SER A 319 3.72 -11.03 19.12
C SER A 319 3.16 -11.47 17.77
N ALA A 320 1.84 -11.69 17.69
CA ALA A 320 1.13 -12.04 16.46
C ALA A 320 1.28 -10.92 15.39
N SER A 321 1.07 -9.66 15.80
CA SER A 321 1.23 -8.50 14.93
C SER A 321 2.68 -8.36 14.42
N ASP A 322 3.68 -8.52 15.29
CA ASP A 322 5.09 -8.42 14.89
C ASP A 322 5.54 -9.58 13.98
N GLY A 323 4.90 -10.74 14.13
CA GLY A 323 5.14 -11.95 13.35
C GLY A 323 4.40 -11.99 12.00
N GLY A 324 3.57 -10.98 11.70
CA GLY A 324 2.84 -10.89 10.43
C GLY A 324 1.64 -11.83 10.29
N VAL A 325 1.16 -12.38 11.40
CA VAL A 325 -0.02 -13.24 11.46
C VAL A 325 -0.89 -12.72 12.60
N PRO A 326 -1.86 -11.82 12.34
CA PRO A 326 -2.69 -11.20 13.38
C PRO A 326 -3.35 -12.23 14.32
N ILE A 327 -3.66 -11.85 15.56
CA ILE A 327 -4.12 -12.81 16.59
C ILE A 327 -5.38 -13.57 16.17
N VAL A 328 -6.27 -12.91 15.41
CA VAL A 328 -7.49 -13.52 14.86
C VAL A 328 -7.22 -14.62 13.84
N VAL A 329 -6.01 -14.66 13.28
CA VAL A 329 -5.54 -15.69 12.35
C VAL A 329 -4.68 -16.73 13.08
N SER A 330 -3.73 -16.28 13.92
CA SER A 330 -2.78 -17.18 14.57
C SER A 330 -3.41 -18.02 15.68
N ASP A 331 -4.36 -17.44 16.43
CA ASP A 331 -5.11 -18.13 17.48
C ASP A 331 -6.58 -17.66 17.50
N PRO A 332 -7.39 -18.10 16.53
CA PRO A 332 -8.76 -17.61 16.34
C PRO A 332 -9.72 -17.88 17.52
N GLY A 333 -9.40 -18.88 18.36
CA GLY A 333 -10.20 -19.26 19.52
C GLY A 333 -9.84 -18.52 20.81
N SER A 334 -8.73 -17.77 20.80
CA SER A 334 -8.25 -17.05 21.98
C SER A 334 -9.24 -15.97 22.46
N PRO A 335 -9.30 -15.68 23.77
CA PRO A 335 -10.07 -14.55 24.30
C PRO A 335 -9.77 -13.22 23.58
N GLN A 336 -8.52 -13.01 23.19
CA GLN A 336 -8.02 -11.82 22.51
C GLN A 336 -8.54 -11.73 21.08
N ALA A 337 -8.53 -12.84 20.32
CA ALA A 337 -9.15 -12.89 18.99
C ALA A 337 -10.67 -12.69 19.04
N ASN A 338 -11.33 -13.23 20.07
CA ASN A 338 -12.77 -13.13 20.24
C ASN A 338 -13.27 -11.68 20.36
N VAL A 339 -12.46 -10.76 20.92
CA VAL A 339 -12.80 -9.32 20.94
C VAL A 339 -12.98 -8.77 19.52
N PHE A 340 -12.05 -9.06 18.62
CA PHE A 340 -12.11 -8.61 17.23
C PHE A 340 -13.19 -9.34 16.43
N ASN A 341 -13.41 -10.64 16.67
CA ASN A 341 -14.47 -11.40 16.05
C ASN A 341 -15.86 -10.87 16.44
N ALA A 342 -16.07 -10.55 17.72
CA ALA A 342 -17.31 -9.95 18.20
C ALA A 342 -17.53 -8.56 17.60
N LEU A 343 -16.47 -7.74 17.53
CA LEU A 343 -16.51 -6.43 16.88
C LEU A 343 -16.92 -6.55 15.41
N ALA A 344 -16.23 -7.39 14.64
CA ALA A 344 -16.52 -7.62 13.23
C ALA A 344 -17.97 -8.08 13.01
N LYS A 345 -18.45 -9.01 13.84
CA LYS A 345 -19.82 -9.51 13.78
C LYS A 345 -20.85 -8.40 14.03
N SER A 346 -20.64 -7.62 15.09
CA SER A 346 -21.51 -6.49 15.44
C SER A 346 -21.59 -5.45 14.30
N MET A 347 -20.44 -5.12 13.69
CA MET A 347 -20.40 -4.20 12.55
C MET A 347 -21.14 -4.73 11.32
N ILE A 348 -21.02 -6.03 11.03
CA ILE A 348 -21.75 -6.68 9.93
C ILE A 348 -23.26 -6.61 10.18
N GLU A 349 -23.71 -6.96 11.39
CA GLU A 349 -25.13 -6.93 11.78
C GLU A 349 -25.73 -5.53 11.72
N GLN A 350 -24.93 -4.50 12.02
CA GLN A 350 -25.33 -3.09 11.93
C GLN A 350 -25.20 -2.50 10.51
N GLY A 351 -24.73 -3.28 9.53
CA GLY A 351 -24.52 -2.81 8.16
C GLY A 351 -23.39 -1.79 8.02
N GLN A 352 -22.45 -1.77 8.96
CA GLN A 352 -21.27 -0.89 8.99
C GLN A 352 -20.05 -1.52 8.31
N ALA A 353 -20.06 -2.85 8.11
CA ALA A 353 -19.04 -3.63 7.41
C ALA A 353 -19.66 -4.83 6.68
#